data_AF-A0A3B8RAE4-F1
#
_entry.id   AF-A0A3B8RAE4-F1
#
_cell.length_a   1.000
_cell.length_b   1.000
_cell.length_c   1.000
_cell.angle_alpha   90.00
_cell.angle_beta   90.00
_cell.angle_gamma   90.00
#
_symmetry.space_group_name_H-M   'P 1'
#
loop_
_entity.id
_entity.type
_entity.pdbx_description
1 polymer ?
#
loop_
_entity_poly.entity_id
_entity_poly.type
_entity_poly.pdbx_seq_one_letter_code
_entity_poly.pdbx_strand_id
1 'polypeptide(L)' 'MLGAVLFAHQEMQVVVKAVQELCAEVGVDAWNWTLAENDATLVAEMTEFSAEKIAEAYRVTEKMSRQD' A
#
# COMPACT_ATOMS: atom_id res chain seq x y z
N MET A 1 -3.33 5.62 24.99
CA MET A 1 -3.07 4.62 23.93
C MET A 1 -2.25 5.18 22.77
N LEU A 2 -2.69 6.23 22.05
CA LEU A 2 -1.91 6.82 20.94
C LEU A 2 -0.50 7.30 21.35
N GLY A 3 -0.36 7.95 22.51
CA GLY A 3 0.95 8.44 22.98
C GLY A 3 1.98 7.34 23.24
N ALA A 4 1.54 6.14 23.66
CA ALA A 4 2.43 5.00 23.85
C ALA A 4 2.96 4.45 22.51
N VAL A 5 2.11 4.44 21.48
CA VAL A 5 2.49 4.04 20.12
C VAL A 5 3.48 5.02 19.51
N LEU A 6 3.25 6.33 19.67
CA LEU A 6 4.16 7.36 19.18
C LEU A 6 5.52 7.30 19.88
N PHE A 7 5.53 7.14 21.20
CA PHE A 7 6.76 6.97 21.97
C PHE A 7 7.55 5.74 21.49
N ALA A 8 6.90 4.58 21.38
CA ALA A 8 7.56 3.37 20.88
C ALA A 8 8.11 3.55 19.46
N HIS A 9 7.36 4.19 18.56
CA HIS A 9 7.80 4.46 17.19
C HIS A 9 9.02 5.40 17.12
N GLN A 10 9.12 6.37 18.03
CA GLN A 10 10.28 7.27 18.12
C GLN A 10 11.51 6.55 18.67
N GLU A 11 11.36 5.83 19.78
CA GLU A 11 12.49 5.15 20.43
C GLU A 11 13.05 3.97 19.61
N MET A 12 12.22 3.30 18.80
CA MET A 12 12.70 2.21 17.93
C MET A 12 13.58 2.68 16.76
N GLN A 13 13.61 3.99 16.44
CA GLN A 13 14.38 4.51 15.30
C GLN A 13 15.89 4.26 15.46
N VAL A 14 16.39 4.13 16.69
CA VAL A 14 17.81 3.76 16.94
C VAL A 14 18.15 2.39 16.36
N VAL A 15 17.21 1.44 16.44
CA VAL A 15 17.40 0.08 15.90
C VAL A 15 17.35 0.12 14.38
N VAL A 16 16.42 0.88 13.80
CA VAL A 16 16.34 1.09 12.33
C VAL A 16 17.65 1.65 11.79
N LYS A 17 18.22 2.66 12.45
CA LYS A 17 19.49 3.27 12.07
C LYS A 17 20.65 2.26 12.13
N ALA A 18 20.73 1.47 13.20
CA ALA A 18 21.76 0.43 13.34
C ALA A 18 21.68 -0.63 12.22
N VAL A 19 20.47 -1.03 11.81
CA VAL A 19 20.29 -1.96 10.69
C VAL A 19 20.72 -1.34 9.36
N GLN A 20 20.41 -0.06 9.12
CA GLN A 20 20.84 0.64 7.91
C GLN A 20 22.38 0.74 7.83
N GLU A 21 23.03 1.06 8.94
CA GLU A 21 24.49 1.10 9.05
C GLU A 21 25.10 -0.29 8.75
N LEU A 22 24.54 -1.36 9.34
CA LEU A 22 24.97 -2.73 9.06
C LEU A 22 24.78 -3.13 7.59
N CYS A 23 23.65 -2.79 6.98
CA CYS A 23 23.41 -3.07 5.56
C CYS A 23 24.42 -2.35 4.66
N ALA A 24 24.85 -1.14 5.04
CA ALA A 24 25.88 -0.39 4.33
C ALA A 24 27.28 -1.00 4.51
N GLU A 25 27.61 -1.51 5.70
CA GLU A 25 28.90 -2.18 5.99
C GLU A 25 29.04 -3.52 5.26
N VAL A 26 27.97 -4.31 5.23
CA VAL A 26 27.97 -5.66 4.63
C VAL A 26 27.77 -5.60 3.11
N GLY A 27 27.31 -4.46 2.58
CA GLY A 27 27.11 -4.27 1.14
C GLY A 27 25.96 -5.12 0.61
N VAL A 28 24.80 -5.08 1.27
CA VAL A 28 23.61 -5.81 0.81
C VAL A 28 23.12 -5.19 -0.50
N ASP A 29 23.17 -5.94 -1.59
CA ASP A 29 22.65 -5.49 -2.88
C ASP A 29 21.12 -5.41 -2.86
N ALA A 30 20.60 -4.22 -3.14
CA ALA A 30 19.18 -4.03 -3.38
C ALA A 30 18.79 -4.74 -4.68
N TRP A 31 17.68 -5.48 -4.65
CA TRP A 31 17.15 -6.08 -5.87
C TRP A 31 16.68 -4.99 -6.83
N ASN A 32 17.17 -5.05 -8.08
CA ASN A 32 16.71 -4.17 -9.15
C ASN A 32 15.35 -4.65 -9.69
N TRP A 33 14.32 -4.52 -8.85
CA TRP A 33 12.95 -4.85 -9.19
C TRP A 33 12.20 -3.57 -9.58
N THR A 34 11.54 -3.61 -10.73
CA THR A 34 10.67 -2.53 -11.22
C THR A 34 9.23 -3.04 -11.34
N LEU A 35 8.27 -2.16 -11.04
CA LEU A 35 6.86 -2.45 -11.24
C LEU A 35 6.53 -2.41 -12.74
N ALA A 36 5.70 -3.34 -13.22
CA ALA A 36 5.17 -3.25 -14.57
C ALA A 36 4.27 -2.01 -14.71
N GLU A 37 4.42 -1.27 -15.80
CA GLU A 37 3.56 -0.13 -16.10
C GLU A 37 2.14 -0.60 -16.42
N ASN A 38 1.15 0.04 -15.80
CA ASN A 38 -0.25 -0.15 -16.17
C ASN A 38 -0.54 0.63 -17.46
N ASP A 39 -1.34 0.05 -18.34
CA ASP A 39 -1.85 0.75 -19.52
C ASP A 39 -2.84 1.84 -19.07
N ALA A 40 -2.42 3.10 -19.19
CA ALA A 40 -3.19 4.26 -18.74
C ALA A 40 -4.51 4.41 -19.51
N THR A 41 -4.54 4.04 -20.79
CA THR A 41 -5.76 4.10 -21.61
C THR A 41 -6.74 3.04 -21.16
N LEU A 42 -6.27 1.81 -20.97
CA LEU A 42 -7.12 0.72 -20.46
C LEU A 42 -7.69 1.03 -19.08
N VAL A 43 -6.88 1.59 -18.18
CA VAL A 43 -7.34 1.99 -16.84
C VAL A 43 -8.41 3.08 -16.93
N ALA A 44 -8.24 4.06 -17.81
CA ALA A 44 -9.21 5.13 -18.00
C ALA A 44 -10.55 4.59 -18.53
N GLU A 45 -10.52 3.77 -19.58
CA GLU A 45 -11.72 3.15 -20.17
C GLU A 45 -12.47 2.27 -19.16
N MET A 46 -11.72 1.45 -18.40
CA MET A 46 -12.30 0.62 -17.35
C MET A 46 -12.91 1.45 -16.22
N THR A 47 -12.25 2.55 -15.84
CA THR A 47 -12.77 3.45 -14.80
C THR A 47 -14.07 4.11 -15.26
N GLU A 48 -14.11 4.65 -16.48
CA GLU A 48 -15.33 5.26 -17.04
C GLU A 48 -16.48 4.26 -17.11
N PHE A 49 -16.21 3.02 -17.55
CA PHE A 49 -17.24 2.00 -17.70
C PHE A 49 -17.82 1.49 -16.36
N SER A 50 -17.02 1.45 -15.31
CA SER A 50 -17.34 0.70 -14.08
C SER A 50 -17.46 1.54 -12.80
N ALA A 51 -16.90 2.75 -12.74
CA ALA A 51 -16.79 3.51 -11.49
C ALA A 51 -18.14 3.77 -10.81
N GLU A 52 -19.14 4.24 -11.55
CA GLU A 52 -20.47 4.54 -10.99
C GLU A 52 -21.20 3.27 -10.54
N LYS A 53 -21.12 2.19 -11.34
CA LYS A 53 -21.73 0.89 -11.00
C LYS A 53 -21.14 0.31 -9.73
N ILE A 54 -19.82 0.37 -9.58
CA ILE A 54 -19.11 -0.07 -8.38
C ILE A 54 -19.50 0.82 -7.18
N ALA A 55 -19.55 2.14 -7.37
CA ALA A 55 -19.93 3.06 -6.30
C ALA A 55 -21.35 2.78 -5.77
N GLU A 56 -22.30 2.48 -6.66
CA GLU A 56 -23.67 2.12 -6.28
C GLU A 56 -23.73 0.73 -5.63
N ALA A 57 -23.02 -0.27 -6.17
CA ALA A 57 -22.93 -1.60 -5.56
C ALA A 57 -22.40 -1.54 -4.11
N TYR A 58 -21.39 -0.71 -3.83
CA TYR A 58 -20.84 -0.56 -2.48
C TYR A 58 -21.73 0.20 -1.49
N ARG A 59 -22.86 0.77 -1.94
CA ARG A 59 -23.90 1.29 -1.05
C ARG A 59 -24.86 0.20 -0.57
N VAL A 60 -24.88 -0.97 -1.23
CA VAL A 60 -25.69 -2.12 -0.81
C VAL A 60 -25.11 -2.69 0.49
N THR A 61 -25.89 -2.63 1.56
CA THR A 61 -25.49 -3.06 2.90
C THR A 61 -25.47 -4.58 3.05
N GLU A 62 -26.43 -5.26 2.41
CA GLU A 62 -26.51 -6.71 2.37
C GLU A 62 -25.31 -7.28 1.59
N LYS A 63 -24.63 -8.27 2.17
CA LYS A 63 -23.33 -8.74 1.69
C LYS A 63 -23.45 -9.54 0.40
N MET A 64 -24.45 -10.41 0.30
CA MET A 64 -24.63 -11.27 -0.89
C MET A 64 -25.05 -10.42 -2.08
N SER A 65 -26.03 -9.55 -1.89
CA SER A 65 -26.58 -8.63 -2.90
C SER A 65 -25.58 -7.60 -3.41
N ARG A 66 -24.50 -7.31 -2.67
CA ARG A 66 -23.40 -6.44 -3.14
C ARG A 66 -22.46 -7.16 -4.13
N GLN A 67 -22.42 -8.49 -4.09
CA GLN A 67 -21.49 -9.31 -4.87
C GLN A 67 -22.13 -9.90 -6.14
N ASP A 68 -23.47 -9.93 -6.19
CA ASP A 68 -24.27 -10.39 -7.33
C ASP A 68 -24.31 -9.35 -8.47
#